data_AF-A0A9D6IDQ0-F1
#
_entry.id   AF-A0A9D6IDQ0-F1
#
_cell.length_a   1.000
_cell.length_b   1.000
_cell.length_c   1.000
_cell.angle_alpha   90.00
_cell.angle_beta   90.00
_cell.angle_gamma   90.00
#
_symmetry.space_group_name_H-M   'P 1'
#
loop_
_entity.id
_entity.type
_entity.pdbx_description
1 polymer ?
#
loop_
_entity_poly.entity_id
_entity_poly.type
_entity_poly.pdbx_seq_one_letter_code
_entity_poly.pdbx_strand_id
1 'polypeptide(L)'
;MTKAELLQRVENIIEAGRKAAKTNQGRSQIDSITICTEGYAEPGYDDPKSGVICFANWNDVTRYDGHEFHVIDEAPGRVAALVEKLGVELDWSDEWCQCDGCHKAVRTQANSYRWRASYADDGSGNVLCHECLKADPTEYLQSLEGSSNRCVTIDIDLEGAGYKLLSDQFENGLYGGQSDRPELIADALCEQGISRFIFRLDSTGQFDLSFSVYVHEEEYHLIDREEFEAAPMAGVDPAIQMQKALADASTKMAATEGGIKVAKCDLDSGTARVRVVSPEEFVAGTALDF
;
A
#
# COMPACT_ATOMS: atom_id res chain seq x y z
N MET A 1 23.71 20.58 22.76
CA MET A 1 22.88 21.43 21.89
C MET A 1 21.44 21.16 22.29
N THR A 2 20.67 22.20 22.59
CA THR A 2 19.23 22.04 22.88
C THR A 2 18.45 21.79 21.58
N LYS A 3 17.23 21.26 21.69
CA LYS A 3 16.35 21.07 20.53
C LYS A 3 16.09 22.38 19.78
N ALA A 4 15.91 23.49 20.50
CA ALA A 4 15.74 24.81 19.91
C ALA A 4 16.98 25.30 19.14
N GLU A 5 18.18 25.12 19.71
CA GLU A 5 19.44 25.44 19.01
C GLU A 5 19.64 24.58 17.75
N LEU A 6 19.22 23.31 17.80
CA LEU A 6 19.27 22.40 16.67
C LEU A 6 18.33 22.87 15.55
N LEU A 7 17.06 23.13 15.87
CA LEU A 7 16.06 23.60 14.89
C LEU A 7 16.52 24.89 14.21
N GLN A 8 17.05 25.84 14.98
CA GLN A 8 17.57 27.08 14.41
C GLN A 8 18.71 26.83 13.42
N ARG A 9 19.60 25.85 13.69
CA ARG A 9 20.68 25.48 12.76
C ARG A 9 20.14 24.80 11.50
N VAL A 10 19.14 23.94 11.63
CA VAL A 10 18.46 23.29 10.49
C VAL A 10 17.84 24.35 9.59
N GLU A 11 17.06 25.29 10.14
CA GLU A 11 16.46 26.40 9.39
C GLU A 11 17.52 27.24 8.65
N ASN A 12 18.64 27.54 9.31
CA ASN A 12 19.75 28.27 8.69
C ASN A 12 20.37 27.49 7.51
N ILE A 13 20.49 26.17 7.63
CA ILE A 13 20.98 25.31 6.54
C ILE A 13 19.98 25.31 5.38
N ILE A 14 18.69 25.16 5.65
CA ILE A 14 17.63 25.17 4.63
C ILE A 14 17.63 26.50 3.87
N GLU A 15 17.66 27.63 4.58
CA GLU A 15 17.69 28.96 3.97
C GLU A 15 18.97 29.21 3.15
N ALA A 16 20.12 28.72 3.61
CA ALA A 16 21.36 28.77 2.83
C ALA A 16 21.28 27.88 1.58
N GLY A 17 20.68 26.69 1.70
CA GLY A 17 20.41 25.78 0.58
C GLY A 17 19.51 26.41 -0.48
N ARG A 18 18.40 27.03 -0.07
CA ARG A 18 17.46 27.75 -0.95
C ARG A 18 18.17 28.82 -1.80
N LYS A 19 19.08 29.57 -1.18
CA LYS A 19 19.91 30.59 -1.85
C LYS A 19 20.97 29.98 -2.76
N ALA A 20 21.50 28.81 -2.42
CA ALA A 20 22.53 28.10 -3.17
C ALA A 20 21.98 27.27 -4.35
N ALA A 21 20.68 26.97 -4.36
CA ALA A 21 20.01 26.23 -5.43
C ALA A 21 20.20 26.93 -6.79
N LYS A 22 20.71 26.17 -7.76
CA LYS A 22 21.01 26.61 -9.12
C LYS A 22 19.80 26.54 -10.05
N THR A 23 18.79 25.75 -9.68
CA THR A 23 17.59 25.46 -10.46
C THR A 23 16.31 25.73 -9.66
N ASN A 24 15.20 25.97 -10.36
CA ASN A 24 13.89 26.10 -9.71
C ASN A 24 13.44 24.79 -9.05
N GLN A 25 13.79 23.64 -9.66
CA GLN A 25 13.48 22.33 -9.09
C GLN A 25 14.23 22.10 -7.77
N GLY A 26 15.54 22.36 -7.74
CA GLY A 26 16.34 22.22 -6.52
C GLY A 26 15.85 23.15 -5.42
N ARG A 27 15.45 24.39 -5.76
CA ARG A 27 14.83 25.30 -4.80
C ARG A 27 13.49 24.76 -4.28
N SER A 28 12.62 24.26 -5.16
CA SER A 28 11.32 23.70 -4.79
C SER A 28 11.44 22.49 -3.88
N GLN A 29 12.43 21.62 -4.09
CA GLN A 29 12.71 20.46 -3.23
C GLN A 29 13.15 20.89 -1.82
N ILE A 30 13.93 21.98 -1.71
CA ILE A 30 14.33 22.56 -0.43
C ILE A 30 13.14 23.27 0.25
N ASP A 31 12.28 23.94 -0.52
CA ASP A 31 11.08 24.61 -0.02
C ASP A 31 10.02 23.63 0.51
N SER A 32 10.02 22.38 0.01
CA SER A 32 9.13 21.33 0.48
C SER A 32 9.63 20.58 1.72
N ILE A 33 10.80 20.94 2.27
CA ILE A 33 11.30 20.29 3.49
C ILE A 33 10.31 20.50 4.63
N THR A 34 9.80 19.39 5.17
CA THR A 34 8.92 19.39 6.34
C THR A 34 9.70 18.92 7.56
N ILE A 35 9.52 19.59 8.71
CA ILE A 35 10.22 19.27 9.96
C ILE A 35 9.21 18.70 10.95
N CYS A 36 9.41 17.46 11.39
CA CYS A 36 8.62 16.82 12.44
C CYS A 36 9.43 16.77 13.74
N THR A 37 8.80 17.18 14.83
CA THR A 37 9.41 17.25 16.16
C THR A 37 8.73 16.38 17.21
N GLU A 38 7.61 15.75 16.85
CA GLU A 38 6.79 14.95 17.77
C GLU A 38 7.16 13.46 17.77
N GLY A 39 8.07 13.06 16.90
CA GLY A 39 8.55 11.68 16.79
C GLY A 39 7.75 10.85 15.79
N TYR A 40 7.96 9.54 15.81
CA TYR A 40 7.24 8.58 14.97
C TYR A 40 5.98 8.06 15.67
N ALA A 41 4.89 7.97 14.91
CA ALA A 41 3.74 7.14 15.25
C ALA A 41 3.76 5.81 14.47
N GLU A 42 4.65 5.64 13.50
CA GLU A 42 4.76 4.40 12.74
C GLU A 42 5.34 3.26 13.60
N PRO A 43 4.65 2.11 13.72
CA PRO A 43 5.18 0.96 14.46
C PRO A 43 6.52 0.47 13.92
N GLY A 44 7.45 0.17 14.83
CA GLY A 44 8.79 -0.33 14.49
C GLY A 44 9.85 0.75 14.26
N TYR A 45 9.49 2.03 14.43
CA TYR A 45 10.42 3.15 14.40
C TYR A 45 10.60 3.74 15.80
N ASP A 46 11.83 4.05 16.15
CA ASP A 46 12.18 4.73 17.40
C ASP A 46 12.40 6.23 17.13
N ASP A 47 12.01 7.07 18.09
CA ASP A 47 12.30 8.50 18.00
C ASP A 47 13.81 8.77 17.92
N PRO A 48 14.27 9.63 17.00
CA PRO A 48 15.68 9.92 16.88
C PRO A 48 16.17 10.64 18.15
N LYS A 49 17.42 10.41 18.54
CA LYS A 49 18.01 11.02 19.75
C LYS A 49 17.99 12.56 19.71
N SER A 50 17.99 13.14 18.52
CA SER A 50 17.88 14.59 18.31
C SER A 50 16.47 15.14 18.54
N GLY A 51 15.44 14.28 18.48
CA GLY A 51 14.03 14.65 18.53
C GLY A 51 13.57 15.44 17.31
N VAL A 52 14.27 15.34 16.18
CA VAL A 52 13.96 16.06 14.92
C VAL A 52 14.09 15.09 13.75
N ILE A 53 13.06 15.07 12.92
CA ILE A 53 12.97 14.32 11.66
C ILE A 53 12.69 15.34 10.55
N CYS A 54 13.36 15.23 9.41
CA CYS A 54 13.06 16.02 8.22
C CYS A 54 12.59 15.12 7.07
N PHE A 55 11.54 15.56 6.37
CA PHE A 55 11.02 14.93 5.16
C PHE A 55 11.31 15.79 3.94
N ALA A 56 11.93 15.22 2.90
CA ALA A 56 12.09 15.90 1.62
C ALA A 56 12.44 14.94 0.48
N ASN A 57 12.57 15.48 -0.73
CA ASN A 57 13.33 14.84 -1.79
C ASN A 57 14.79 15.29 -1.72
N TRP A 58 15.65 14.42 -1.22
CA TRP A 58 17.08 14.70 -1.00
C TRP A 58 17.95 14.52 -2.24
N ASN A 59 17.39 14.06 -3.36
CA ASN A 59 18.16 13.80 -4.57
C ASN A 59 18.69 15.09 -5.19
N ASP A 60 19.93 15.02 -5.67
CA ASP A 60 20.45 16.05 -6.56
C ASP A 60 19.60 16.13 -7.84
N VAL A 61 19.47 17.33 -8.39
CA VAL A 61 18.74 17.53 -9.65
C VAL A 61 19.66 17.14 -10.80
N THR A 62 19.21 16.17 -11.60
CA THR A 62 19.93 15.67 -12.77
C THR A 62 19.21 15.98 -14.07
N ARG A 63 19.96 15.96 -15.18
CA ARG A 63 19.42 16.07 -16.54
C ARG A 63 20.08 15.04 -17.46
N TYR A 64 19.26 14.30 -18.21
CA TYR A 64 19.74 13.39 -19.24
C TYR A 64 20.06 14.15 -20.53
N ASP A 65 21.22 13.89 -21.13
CA ASP A 65 21.68 14.56 -22.35
C ASP A 65 21.51 13.71 -23.63
N GLY A 66 20.95 12.50 -23.50
CA GLY A 66 20.87 11.52 -24.59
C GLY A 66 21.81 10.33 -24.39
N HIS A 67 22.80 10.44 -23.50
CA HIS A 67 23.78 9.40 -23.20
C HIS A 67 23.90 9.12 -21.70
N GLU A 68 23.95 10.15 -20.85
CA GLU A 68 24.10 10.00 -19.40
C GLU A 68 23.37 11.10 -18.60
N PHE A 69 23.22 10.89 -17.30
CA PHE A 69 22.65 11.85 -16.37
C PHE A 69 23.73 12.75 -15.77
N HIS A 70 23.57 14.06 -15.90
CA HIS A 70 24.47 15.06 -15.33
C HIS A 70 23.80 15.78 -14.16
N VAL A 71 24.51 15.94 -13.05
CA VAL A 71 24.04 16.75 -11.92
C VAL A 71 24.11 18.23 -12.30
N ILE A 72 22.96 18.91 -12.25
CA ILE A 72 22.82 20.34 -12.54
C ILE A 72 22.55 21.17 -11.27
N ASP A 73 22.15 20.53 -10.17
CA ASP A 73 21.95 21.18 -8.87
C ASP A 73 22.20 20.18 -7.73
N GLU A 74 23.21 20.47 -6.90
CA GLU A 74 23.60 19.65 -5.74
C GLU A 74 23.06 20.22 -4.42
N ALA A 75 22.30 21.32 -4.48
CA ALA A 75 21.83 21.99 -3.26
C ALA A 75 20.99 21.07 -2.34
N PRO A 76 20.04 20.25 -2.85
CA PRO A 76 19.27 19.31 -2.02
C PRO A 76 20.15 18.29 -1.29
N GLY A 77 21.03 17.58 -2.01
CA GLY A 77 21.92 16.58 -1.40
C GLY A 77 22.91 17.20 -0.41
N ARG A 78 23.37 18.43 -0.64
CA ARG A 78 24.20 19.18 0.31
C ARG A 78 23.45 19.59 1.56
N VAL A 79 22.19 20.01 1.45
CA VAL A 79 21.33 20.30 2.61
C VAL A 79 21.15 19.04 3.45
N ALA A 80 20.80 17.91 2.81
CA ALA A 80 20.66 16.61 3.47
C ALA A 80 21.92 16.27 4.30
N ALA A 81 23.09 16.26 3.65
CA ALA A 81 24.35 15.92 4.32
C ALA A 81 24.73 16.86 5.47
N LEU A 82 24.30 18.11 5.46
CA LEU A 82 24.54 19.06 6.56
C LEU A 82 23.56 18.86 7.72
N VAL A 83 22.28 18.61 7.42
CA VAL A 83 21.23 18.35 8.40
C VAL A 83 21.49 17.02 9.12
N GLU A 84 21.84 15.96 8.38
CA GLU A 84 22.23 14.66 8.93
C GLU A 84 23.43 14.77 9.88
N LYS A 85 24.44 15.58 9.54
CA LYS A 85 25.60 15.86 10.42
C LYS A 85 25.23 16.52 11.75
N LEU A 86 24.06 17.15 11.86
CA LEU A 86 23.55 17.67 13.13
C LEU A 86 22.85 16.59 13.97
N GLY A 87 22.73 15.36 13.46
CA GLY A 87 22.05 14.22 14.09
C GLY A 87 20.55 14.19 13.85
N VAL A 88 20.06 14.92 12.86
CA VAL A 88 18.65 14.91 12.43
C VAL A 88 18.40 13.68 11.57
N GLU A 89 17.27 13.01 11.79
CA GLU A 89 16.84 11.88 10.97
C GLU A 89 16.27 12.38 9.64
N LEU A 90 16.62 11.73 8.54
CA LEU A 90 16.19 12.12 7.20
C LEU A 90 15.31 11.03 6.60
N ASP A 91 14.13 11.44 6.14
CA ASP A 91 13.15 10.56 5.53
C ASP A 91 12.64 11.15 4.21
N TRP A 92 12.06 10.30 3.36
CA TRP A 92 11.56 10.72 2.05
C TRP A 92 10.14 11.29 2.15
N SER A 93 9.92 12.50 1.61
CA SER A 93 8.62 13.18 1.70
C SER A 93 7.48 12.53 0.92
N ASP A 94 7.78 11.61 0.01
CA ASP A 94 6.78 10.78 -0.67
C ASP A 94 6.43 9.51 0.11
N GLU A 95 7.27 9.10 1.06
CA GLU A 95 7.04 7.93 1.91
C GLU A 95 6.44 8.25 3.28
N TRP A 96 6.50 9.52 3.71
CA TRP A 96 6.14 9.95 5.04
C TRP A 96 5.30 11.24 5.03
N CYS A 97 4.35 11.33 5.95
CA CYS A 97 3.63 12.56 6.27
C CYS A 97 3.45 12.72 7.78
N GLN A 98 2.78 13.79 8.21
CA GLN A 98 2.45 14.02 9.61
C GLN A 98 0.98 13.72 9.87
N CYS A 99 0.70 13.09 11.00
CA CYS A 99 -0.66 12.92 11.52
C CYS A 99 -1.30 14.28 11.81
N ASP A 100 -2.53 14.52 11.37
CA ASP A 100 -3.25 15.77 11.63
C ASP A 100 -3.69 15.93 13.09
N GLY A 101 -3.80 14.82 13.82
CA GLY A 101 -4.17 14.82 15.24
C GLY A 101 -2.99 15.13 16.18
N CYS A 102 -1.89 14.38 16.05
CA CYS A 102 -0.75 14.45 16.98
C CYS A 102 0.56 14.96 16.35
N HIS A 103 0.57 15.25 15.04
CA HIS A 103 1.73 15.73 14.28
C HIS A 103 2.97 14.82 14.25
N LYS A 104 2.86 13.62 14.82
CA LYS A 104 3.85 12.55 14.67
C LYS A 104 3.94 12.07 13.22
N ALA A 105 5.11 11.59 12.85
CA ALA A 105 5.39 11.02 11.54
C ALA A 105 4.67 9.68 11.34
N VAL A 106 4.01 9.51 10.20
CA VAL A 106 3.42 8.25 9.75
C VAL A 106 3.93 7.90 8.36
N ARG A 107 4.12 6.60 8.11
CA ARG A 107 4.58 6.14 6.80
C ARG A 107 3.38 5.91 5.90
N THR A 108 3.43 6.47 4.69
CA THR A 108 2.34 6.40 3.70
C THR A 108 2.60 5.42 2.56
N GLN A 109 3.84 4.91 2.45
CA GLN A 109 4.20 3.90 1.45
C GLN A 109 4.70 2.60 2.08
N ALA A 110 4.32 1.48 1.47
CA ALA A 110 4.78 0.16 1.90
C ALA A 110 6.30 0.03 1.75
N ASN A 111 6.96 -0.53 2.77
CA ASN A 111 8.39 -0.88 2.71
C ASN A 111 8.65 -2.40 2.58
N SER A 112 7.59 -3.21 2.64
CA SER A 112 7.67 -4.66 2.52
C SER A 112 6.28 -5.26 2.25
N TYR A 113 6.24 -6.53 1.83
CA TYR A 113 4.98 -7.26 1.65
C TYR A 113 4.18 -7.47 2.95
N ARG A 114 4.83 -7.35 4.11
CA ARG A 114 4.19 -7.48 5.43
C ARG A 114 3.76 -6.15 6.01
N TRP A 115 4.11 -5.04 5.37
CA TRP A 115 3.73 -3.72 5.84
C TRP A 115 2.22 -3.54 5.75
N ARG A 116 1.64 -2.87 6.74
CA ARG A 116 0.24 -2.46 6.76
C ARG A 116 0.18 -0.99 7.17
N ALA A 117 -0.72 -0.25 6.56
CA ALA A 117 -0.95 1.13 6.92
C ALA A 117 -1.32 1.22 8.41
N SER A 118 -0.51 1.97 9.17
CA SER A 118 -0.77 2.30 10.58
C SER A 118 -1.51 3.65 10.72
N TYR A 119 -2.20 4.07 9.68
CA TYR A 119 -2.95 5.32 9.60
C TYR A 119 -4.21 5.14 8.75
N ALA A 120 -5.13 6.10 8.83
CA ALA A 120 -6.25 6.22 7.92
C ALA A 120 -6.23 7.58 7.23
N ASP A 121 -6.66 7.60 5.97
CA ASP A 121 -6.92 8.80 5.17
C ASP A 121 -8.43 8.90 4.93
N ASP A 122 -9.01 10.08 5.16
CA ASP A 122 -10.43 10.36 4.96
C ASP A 122 -10.82 10.70 3.50
N GLY A 123 -9.85 10.71 2.59
CA GLY A 123 -10.00 11.04 1.18
C GLY A 123 -10.00 12.54 0.88
N SER A 124 -9.94 13.40 1.90
CA SER A 124 -9.74 14.84 1.77
C SER A 124 -8.27 15.26 1.99
N GLY A 125 -7.41 14.29 2.26
CA GLY A 125 -6.00 14.49 2.57
C GLY A 125 -5.71 14.61 4.07
N ASN A 126 -6.72 14.43 4.93
CA ASN A 126 -6.47 14.35 6.36
C ASN A 126 -6.02 12.92 6.71
N VAL A 127 -4.92 12.82 7.44
CA VAL A 127 -4.28 11.58 7.85
C VAL A 127 -4.25 11.48 9.38
N LEU A 128 -4.85 10.42 9.93
CA LEU A 128 -4.80 10.11 11.35
C LEU A 128 -4.00 8.84 11.61
N CYS A 129 -3.02 8.90 12.51
CA CYS A 129 -2.24 7.74 12.93
C CYS A 129 -3.05 6.77 13.79
N HIS A 130 -2.54 5.55 13.94
CA HIS A 130 -3.19 4.50 14.72
C HIS A 130 -3.41 4.89 16.20
N GLU A 131 -2.53 5.69 16.80
CA GLU A 131 -2.69 6.14 18.19
C GLU A 131 -3.90 7.06 18.31
N CYS A 132 -4.06 8.02 17.40
CA CYS A 132 -5.21 8.92 17.35
C CYS A 132 -6.50 8.16 17.07
N LEU A 133 -6.47 7.22 16.12
CA LEU A 133 -7.64 6.40 15.78
C LEU A 133 -8.04 5.45 16.91
N LYS A 134 -7.09 4.92 17.68
CA LYS A 134 -7.41 4.12 18.88
C LYS A 134 -8.05 4.94 19.99
N ALA A 135 -7.75 6.25 20.06
CA ALA A 135 -8.33 7.13 21.05
C ALA A 135 -9.80 7.45 20.75
N ASP A 136 -10.16 7.59 19.46
CA ASP A 136 -11.54 7.73 19.00
C ASP A 136 -11.72 7.11 17.60
N PRO A 137 -12.15 5.83 17.52
CA PRO A 137 -12.27 5.12 16.23
C PRO A 137 -13.62 5.38 15.53
N THR A 138 -14.53 6.13 16.14
CA THR A 138 -15.96 6.14 15.78
C THR A 138 -16.20 6.52 14.32
N GLU A 139 -15.70 7.69 13.90
CA GLU A 139 -15.89 8.20 12.54
C GLU A 139 -15.17 7.32 11.51
N TYR A 140 -13.98 6.82 11.86
CA TYR A 140 -13.22 5.93 11.01
C TYR A 140 -13.97 4.62 10.72
N LEU A 141 -14.48 3.95 11.76
CA LEU A 141 -15.24 2.70 11.62
C LEU A 141 -16.53 2.92 10.83
N GLN A 142 -17.26 4.00 11.10
CA GLN A 142 -18.44 4.38 10.32
C GLN A 142 -18.13 4.56 8.83
N SER A 143 -16.96 5.13 8.49
CA SER A 143 -16.54 5.31 7.10
C SER A 143 -16.24 4.00 6.37
N LEU A 144 -16.08 2.89 7.10
CA LEU A 144 -15.81 1.55 6.57
C LEU A 144 -17.05 0.67 6.50
N GLU A 145 -18.15 1.05 7.16
CA GLU A 145 -19.38 0.25 7.17
C GLU A 145 -19.90 0.01 5.74
N GLY A 146 -20.21 -1.25 5.43
CA GLY A 146 -20.79 -1.64 4.15
C GLY A 146 -19.82 -1.60 2.98
N SER A 147 -18.54 -1.29 3.21
CA SER A 147 -17.52 -1.21 2.16
C SER A 147 -16.86 -2.56 1.92
N SER A 148 -16.84 -3.02 0.66
CA SER A 148 -16.08 -4.20 0.23
C SER A 148 -14.69 -3.87 -0.30
N ASN A 149 -14.38 -2.58 -0.50
CA ASN A 149 -13.11 -2.11 -1.06
C ASN A 149 -12.23 -1.37 -0.05
N ARG A 150 -12.67 -1.26 1.21
CA ARG A 150 -11.91 -0.71 2.34
C ARG A 150 -12.01 -1.67 3.51
N CYS A 151 -11.00 -1.67 4.36
CA CYS A 151 -10.95 -2.52 5.54
C CYS A 151 -10.18 -1.85 6.68
N VAL A 152 -10.31 -2.40 7.88
CA VAL A 152 -9.50 -2.04 9.04
C VAL A 152 -8.12 -2.68 8.89
N THR A 153 -7.08 -1.85 8.80
CA THR A 153 -5.66 -2.28 8.80
C THR A 153 -4.97 -2.04 10.15
N ILE A 154 -5.65 -1.33 11.05
CA ILE A 154 -5.15 -0.90 12.36
C ILE A 154 -5.74 -1.80 13.44
N ASP A 155 -4.97 -2.07 14.49
CA ASP A 155 -5.42 -2.88 15.61
C ASP A 155 -6.39 -2.13 16.54
N ILE A 156 -7.65 -2.01 16.11
CA ILE A 156 -8.77 -1.41 16.85
C ILE A 156 -9.60 -2.52 17.49
N ASP A 157 -10.06 -2.30 18.72
CA ASP A 157 -11.00 -3.19 19.41
C ASP A 157 -12.41 -3.04 18.80
N LEU A 158 -12.70 -3.85 17.79
CA LEU A 158 -13.99 -3.87 17.09
C LEU A 158 -15.13 -4.38 17.99
N GLU A 159 -14.86 -5.31 18.90
CA GLU A 159 -15.87 -5.81 19.83
C GLU A 159 -16.27 -4.74 20.84
N GLY A 160 -15.28 -4.02 21.40
CA GLY A 160 -15.51 -2.85 22.23
C GLY A 160 -16.25 -1.71 21.50
N ALA A 161 -16.15 -1.66 20.17
CA ALA A 161 -16.85 -0.71 19.31
C ALA A 161 -18.25 -1.18 18.84
N GLY A 162 -18.76 -2.30 19.35
CA GLY A 162 -20.13 -2.77 19.05
C GLY A 162 -20.24 -3.67 17.82
N TYR A 163 -19.12 -4.21 17.32
CA TYR A 163 -19.14 -5.21 16.25
C TYR A 163 -18.93 -6.62 16.80
N LYS A 164 -19.44 -7.62 16.10
CA LYS A 164 -19.27 -9.03 16.44
C LYS A 164 -18.60 -9.76 15.29
N LEU A 165 -17.59 -10.57 15.61
CA LEU A 165 -16.96 -11.43 14.63
C LEU A 165 -18.01 -12.39 14.04
N LEU A 166 -18.08 -12.42 12.71
CA LEU A 166 -18.91 -13.38 11.99
C LEU A 166 -18.04 -14.54 11.48
N SER A 167 -16.94 -14.24 10.80
CA SER A 167 -15.98 -15.23 10.29
C SER A 167 -14.58 -14.62 10.18
N ASP A 168 -13.55 -15.42 10.45
CA ASP A 168 -12.12 -15.11 10.39
C ASP A 168 -11.34 -16.05 9.44
N GLN A 169 -12.07 -16.80 8.61
CA GLN A 169 -11.50 -17.87 7.78
C GLN A 169 -11.30 -17.48 6.31
N PHE A 170 -11.38 -16.19 5.96
CA PHE A 170 -11.29 -15.77 4.57
C PHE A 170 -9.85 -15.54 4.14
N GLU A 171 -9.52 -16.02 2.94
CA GLU A 171 -8.21 -15.90 2.34
C GLU A 171 -8.29 -15.51 0.86
N ASN A 172 -7.38 -14.65 0.43
CA ASN A 172 -7.21 -14.31 -0.98
C ASN A 172 -5.72 -14.35 -1.35
N GLY A 173 -5.37 -14.99 -2.46
CA GLY A 173 -3.97 -15.15 -2.81
C GLY A 173 -3.73 -15.93 -4.10
N LEU A 174 -2.47 -16.32 -4.29
CA LEU A 174 -2.00 -17.11 -5.44
C LEU A 174 -1.89 -18.60 -5.12
N TYR A 175 -2.26 -19.03 -3.91
CA TYR A 175 -2.32 -20.44 -3.54
C TYR A 175 -3.74 -20.99 -3.77
N GLY A 176 -3.82 -22.28 -4.11
CA GLY A 176 -5.11 -22.92 -4.37
C GLY A 176 -6.01 -22.90 -3.12
N GLY A 177 -7.27 -22.52 -3.32
CA GLY A 177 -8.28 -22.32 -2.27
C GLY A 177 -8.37 -20.89 -1.75
N GLN A 178 -7.41 -20.02 -2.05
CA GLN A 178 -7.39 -18.63 -1.56
C GLN A 178 -8.05 -17.69 -2.55
N SER A 179 -9.38 -17.81 -2.68
CA SER A 179 -10.14 -17.07 -3.67
C SER A 179 -11.33 -16.31 -3.10
N ASP A 180 -11.39 -16.10 -1.79
CA ASP A 180 -12.49 -15.36 -1.17
C ASP A 180 -12.51 -13.91 -1.65
N ARG A 181 -13.71 -13.41 -1.94
CA ARG A 181 -13.93 -12.08 -2.49
C ARG A 181 -14.76 -11.22 -1.53
N PRO A 182 -14.20 -10.13 -0.98
CA PRO A 182 -14.95 -9.20 -0.14
C PRO A 182 -16.24 -8.69 -0.79
N GLU A 183 -16.28 -8.55 -2.12
CA GLU A 183 -17.49 -8.11 -2.82
C GLU A 183 -18.61 -9.14 -2.77
N LEU A 184 -18.30 -10.43 -2.95
CA LEU A 184 -19.29 -11.51 -2.89
C LEU A 184 -19.76 -11.75 -1.45
N ILE A 185 -18.86 -11.61 -0.47
CA ILE A 185 -19.20 -11.66 0.96
C ILE A 185 -20.13 -10.50 1.32
N ALA A 186 -19.83 -9.29 0.85
CA ALA A 186 -20.67 -8.11 1.06
C ALA A 186 -22.06 -8.28 0.41
N ASP A 187 -22.14 -8.81 -0.81
CA ASP A 187 -23.41 -9.09 -1.48
C ASP A 187 -24.27 -10.07 -0.68
N ALA A 188 -23.67 -11.17 -0.18
CA ALA A 188 -24.37 -12.14 0.66
C ALA A 188 -24.90 -11.54 1.97
N LEU A 189 -24.15 -10.63 2.60
CA LEU A 189 -24.62 -9.89 3.78
C LEU A 189 -25.77 -8.93 3.44
N CYS A 190 -25.64 -8.19 2.34
CA CYS A 190 -26.67 -7.25 1.87
C CYS A 190 -27.99 -7.96 1.54
N GLU A 191 -27.94 -9.17 0.97
CA GLU A 191 -29.13 -9.99 0.68
C GLU A 191 -29.91 -10.35 1.96
N GLN A 192 -29.22 -10.46 3.10
CA GLN A 192 -29.82 -10.66 4.43
C GLN A 192 -30.23 -9.34 5.12
N GLY A 193 -30.11 -8.20 4.43
CA GLY A 193 -30.45 -6.88 4.97
C GLY A 193 -29.40 -6.28 5.90
N ILE A 194 -28.17 -6.80 5.89
CA ILE A 194 -27.05 -6.30 6.68
C ILE A 194 -26.32 -5.21 5.88
N SER A 195 -26.19 -4.04 6.47
CA SER A 195 -25.54 -2.87 5.87
C SER A 195 -24.32 -2.39 6.65
N ARG A 196 -24.22 -2.77 7.93
CA ARG A 196 -23.18 -2.33 8.87
C ARG A 196 -22.23 -3.47 9.18
N PHE A 197 -21.47 -3.87 8.17
CA PHE A 197 -20.37 -4.81 8.30
C PHE A 197 -19.03 -4.13 8.01
N ILE A 198 -17.95 -4.68 8.57
CA ILE A 198 -16.57 -4.21 8.39
C ILE A 198 -15.67 -5.40 8.11
N PHE A 199 -14.82 -5.27 7.09
CA PHE A 199 -13.70 -6.18 6.87
C PHE A 199 -12.48 -5.73 7.68
N ARG A 200 -11.74 -6.70 8.24
CA ARG A 200 -10.46 -6.49 8.94
C ARG A 200 -9.36 -7.27 8.24
N LEU A 201 -8.25 -6.61 7.94
CA LEU A 201 -7.07 -7.26 7.39
C LEU A 201 -6.25 -7.90 8.51
N ASP A 202 -6.33 -9.23 8.63
CA ASP A 202 -5.65 -10.00 9.66
C ASP A 202 -4.24 -10.39 9.24
N SER A 203 -4.13 -10.72 7.96
CA SER A 203 -3.03 -11.32 7.20
C SER A 203 -2.41 -10.46 6.09
N THR A 204 -1.09 -10.32 5.97
CA THR A 204 -0.48 -9.85 4.71
C THR A 204 0.81 -10.62 4.43
N GLY A 205 0.82 -11.34 3.32
CA GLY A 205 1.94 -12.10 2.79
C GLY A 205 2.37 -11.57 1.42
N GLN A 206 3.41 -12.20 0.86
CA GLN A 206 3.89 -11.83 -0.48
C GLN A 206 2.91 -12.24 -1.59
N PHE A 207 2.17 -13.32 -1.36
CA PHE A 207 1.30 -13.94 -2.37
C PHE A 207 -0.10 -14.25 -1.83
N ASP A 208 -0.40 -13.82 -0.61
CA ASP A 208 -1.58 -14.21 0.14
C ASP A 208 -1.94 -13.12 1.16
N LEU A 209 -3.21 -13.08 1.53
CA LEU A 209 -3.73 -12.32 2.65
C LEU A 209 -4.85 -13.11 3.31
N SER A 210 -5.12 -12.79 4.57
CA SER A 210 -6.26 -13.31 5.32
C SER A 210 -7.03 -12.15 5.94
N PHE A 211 -8.34 -12.29 6.05
CA PHE A 211 -9.20 -11.24 6.54
C PHE A 211 -10.43 -11.80 7.24
N SER A 212 -10.98 -10.99 8.12
CA SER A 212 -12.17 -11.28 8.91
C SER A 212 -13.30 -10.36 8.49
N VAL A 213 -14.53 -10.80 8.74
CA VAL A 213 -15.72 -9.95 8.63
C VAL A 213 -16.41 -9.85 9.97
N TYR A 214 -16.74 -8.61 10.34
CA TYR A 214 -17.46 -8.26 11.54
C TYR A 214 -18.80 -7.62 11.16
N VAL A 215 -19.84 -7.88 11.93
CA VAL A 215 -21.18 -7.29 11.73
C VAL A 215 -21.56 -6.54 13.00
N HIS A 216 -22.10 -5.33 12.84
CA HIS A 216 -22.54 -4.52 13.98
C HIS A 216 -23.61 -5.26 14.79
N GLU A 217 -23.55 -5.16 16.11
CA GLU A 217 -24.39 -5.96 17.01
C GLU A 217 -25.89 -5.75 16.81
N GLU A 218 -26.28 -4.55 16.37
CA GLU A 218 -27.66 -4.19 16.04
C GLU A 218 -28.20 -4.97 14.84
N GLU A 219 -27.36 -5.36 13.88
CA GLU A 219 -27.78 -6.11 12.69
C GLU A 219 -27.43 -7.60 12.78
N TYR A 220 -26.62 -8.00 13.78
CA TYR A 220 -26.16 -9.39 13.92
C TYR A 220 -27.29 -10.42 14.02
N HIS A 221 -28.46 -10.02 14.52
CA HIS A 221 -29.64 -10.88 14.64
C HIS A 221 -30.32 -11.18 13.30
N LEU A 222 -29.98 -10.46 12.22
CA LEU A 222 -30.46 -10.69 10.86
C LEU A 222 -29.72 -11.84 10.17
N ILE A 223 -28.57 -12.24 10.70
CA ILE A 223 -27.71 -13.26 10.08
C ILE A 223 -28.38 -14.63 10.14
N ASP A 224 -28.73 -15.16 8.97
CA ASP A 224 -28.92 -16.59 8.79
C ASP A 224 -27.55 -17.21 8.46
N ARG A 225 -26.98 -17.91 9.44
CA ARG A 225 -25.65 -18.51 9.33
C ARG A 225 -25.59 -19.63 8.29
N GLU A 226 -26.66 -20.40 8.15
CA GLU A 226 -26.69 -21.51 7.18
C GLU A 226 -26.75 -20.97 5.76
N GLU A 227 -27.58 -19.93 5.53
CA GLU A 227 -27.63 -19.23 4.25
C GLU A 227 -26.31 -18.51 3.94
N PHE A 228 -25.71 -17.85 4.94
CA PHE A 228 -24.41 -17.18 4.79
C PHE A 228 -23.34 -18.21 4.40
N GLU A 229 -23.13 -19.28 5.16
CA GLU A 229 -22.10 -20.30 4.89
C GLU A 229 -22.30 -21.01 3.54
N ALA A 230 -23.52 -21.06 3.01
CA ALA A 230 -23.83 -21.63 1.70
C ALA A 230 -23.63 -20.64 0.51
N ALA A 231 -23.46 -19.35 0.79
CA ALA A 231 -23.34 -18.33 -0.25
C ALA A 231 -22.01 -18.46 -1.04
N PRO A 232 -22.00 -18.13 -2.35
CA PRO A 232 -20.80 -18.20 -3.17
C PRO A 232 -19.86 -17.03 -2.88
N MET A 233 -19.03 -17.14 -1.84
CA MET A 233 -18.07 -16.09 -1.43
C MET A 233 -16.75 -16.12 -2.18
N ALA A 234 -16.43 -17.26 -2.79
CA ALA A 234 -15.20 -17.48 -3.54
C ALA A 234 -15.38 -17.06 -5.01
N GLY A 235 -14.39 -16.33 -5.52
CA GLY A 235 -14.23 -16.04 -6.94
C GLY A 235 -13.52 -17.18 -7.69
N VAL A 236 -12.95 -16.81 -8.83
CA VAL A 236 -12.14 -17.73 -9.62
C VAL A 236 -10.78 -17.92 -8.95
N ASP A 237 -10.42 -19.18 -8.65
CA ASP A 237 -9.11 -19.52 -8.07
C ASP A 237 -7.97 -19.36 -9.11
N PRO A 238 -7.05 -18.40 -8.93
CA PRO A 238 -6.01 -18.11 -9.91
C PRO A 238 -5.00 -19.25 -10.05
N ALA A 239 -4.72 -20.01 -8.99
CA ALA A 239 -3.79 -21.13 -9.03
C ALA A 239 -4.36 -22.28 -9.86
N ILE A 240 -5.64 -22.61 -9.64
CA ILE A 240 -6.35 -23.65 -10.41
C ILE A 240 -6.46 -23.23 -11.88
N GLN A 241 -6.77 -21.97 -12.16
CA GLN A 241 -6.89 -21.53 -13.55
C GLN A 241 -5.55 -21.45 -14.26
N MET A 242 -4.49 -21.02 -13.59
CA MET A 242 -3.14 -21.07 -14.14
C MET A 242 -2.73 -22.52 -14.44
N GLN A 243 -3.03 -23.46 -13.54
CA GLN A 243 -2.77 -24.89 -13.78
C GLN A 243 -3.48 -25.39 -15.04
N LYS A 244 -4.76 -25.06 -15.22
CA LYS A 244 -5.53 -25.41 -16.42
C LYS A 244 -4.95 -24.77 -17.68
N ALA A 245 -4.65 -23.47 -17.62
CA ALA A 245 -4.13 -22.71 -18.76
C ALA A 245 -2.75 -23.24 -19.21
N LEU A 246 -1.88 -23.60 -18.26
CA LEU A 246 -0.58 -24.21 -18.56
C LEU A 246 -0.71 -25.61 -19.16
N ALA A 247 -1.67 -26.42 -18.69
CA ALA A 247 -1.94 -27.74 -19.27
C ALA A 247 -2.48 -27.62 -20.71
N ASP A 248 -3.38 -26.67 -20.96
CA ASP A 248 -3.90 -26.37 -22.30
C ASP A 248 -2.80 -25.80 -23.22
N ALA A 249 -1.96 -24.89 -22.71
CA ALA A 249 -0.79 -24.38 -23.43
C ALA A 249 0.15 -25.51 -23.84
N SER A 250 0.48 -26.43 -22.93
CA SER A 250 1.35 -27.58 -23.20
C SER A 250 0.79 -28.45 -24.32
N THR A 251 -0.50 -28.75 -24.26
CA THR A 251 -1.21 -29.54 -25.28
C THR A 251 -1.16 -28.86 -26.65
N LYS A 252 -1.50 -27.56 -26.70
CA LYS A 252 -1.49 -26.76 -27.95
C LYS A 252 -0.09 -26.57 -28.52
N MET A 253 0.92 -26.38 -27.66
CA MET A 253 2.32 -26.30 -28.07
C MET A 253 2.80 -27.61 -28.68
N ALA A 254 2.42 -28.77 -28.12
CA ALA A 254 2.77 -30.07 -28.69
C ALA A 254 2.15 -30.29 -30.07
N ALA A 255 0.92 -29.79 -30.29
CA ALA A 255 0.20 -29.88 -31.56
C ALA A 255 0.67 -28.87 -32.63
N THR A 256 1.38 -27.81 -32.23
CA THR A 256 1.88 -26.78 -33.16
C THR A 256 3.24 -27.20 -33.73
N GLU A 257 3.44 -27.15 -35.04
CA GLU A 257 4.73 -27.53 -35.65
C GLU A 257 5.69 -26.34 -35.81
N GLY A 258 6.99 -26.58 -35.60
CA GLY A 258 8.07 -25.65 -35.93
C GLY A 258 8.28 -24.44 -34.99
N GLY A 259 9.40 -23.76 -35.22
CA GLY A 259 9.73 -22.43 -34.71
C GLY A 259 9.79 -22.24 -33.19
N ILE A 260 9.83 -20.97 -32.78
CA ILE A 260 9.71 -20.55 -31.39
C ILE A 260 8.22 -20.48 -31.06
N LYS A 261 7.77 -21.20 -30.04
CA LYS A 261 6.36 -21.24 -29.62
C LYS A 261 6.18 -20.39 -28.38
N VAL A 262 5.17 -19.53 -28.40
CA VAL A 262 4.79 -18.71 -27.25
C VAL A 262 3.34 -18.96 -26.90
N ALA A 263 3.03 -18.97 -25.62
CA ALA A 263 1.67 -19.11 -25.11
C ALA A 263 1.28 -17.89 -24.29
N LYS A 264 0.04 -17.44 -24.49
CA LYS A 264 -0.63 -16.46 -23.65
C LYS A 264 -1.75 -17.17 -22.89
N CYS A 265 -1.59 -17.28 -21.57
CA CYS A 265 -2.56 -17.91 -20.69
C CYS A 265 -3.67 -16.92 -20.33
N ASP A 266 -4.90 -17.40 -20.33
CA ASP A 266 -6.12 -16.70 -19.91
C ASP A 266 -6.58 -17.32 -18.58
N LEU A 267 -6.52 -16.51 -17.52
CA LEU A 267 -6.83 -16.94 -16.16
C LEU A 267 -8.33 -16.95 -15.86
N ASP A 268 -9.17 -16.30 -16.66
CA ASP A 268 -10.61 -16.34 -16.45
C ASP A 268 -11.17 -17.66 -16.99
N SER A 269 -10.71 -18.06 -18.18
CA SER A 269 -11.16 -19.29 -18.85
C SER A 269 -10.32 -20.53 -18.51
N GLY A 270 -9.12 -20.36 -17.96
CA GLY A 270 -8.18 -21.46 -17.75
C GLY A 270 -7.66 -22.06 -19.05
N THR A 271 -7.59 -21.26 -20.12
CA THR A 271 -7.12 -21.68 -21.45
C THR A 271 -5.88 -20.91 -21.87
N ALA A 272 -5.23 -21.33 -22.95
CA ALA A 272 -4.11 -20.63 -23.54
C ALA A 272 -4.22 -20.51 -25.06
N ARG A 273 -3.70 -19.41 -25.59
CA ARG A 273 -3.48 -19.23 -27.04
C ARG A 273 -2.02 -19.48 -27.34
N VAL A 274 -1.73 -20.30 -28.35
CA VAL A 274 -0.37 -20.62 -28.77
C VAL A 274 -0.16 -20.16 -30.21
N ARG A 275 0.99 -19.53 -30.47
CA ARG A 275 1.44 -19.23 -31.83
C ARG A 275 2.92 -19.52 -32.01
N VAL A 276 3.31 -19.73 -33.27
CA VAL A 276 4.72 -19.74 -33.68
C VAL A 276 5.13 -18.30 -34.00
N VAL A 277 6.29 -17.88 -33.51
CA VAL A 277 6.87 -16.55 -33.74
C VAL A 277 8.24 -16.65 -34.39
N SER A 278 8.63 -15.59 -35.08
CA SER A 278 9.99 -15.48 -35.61
C SER A 278 10.99 -15.13 -34.48
N PRO A 279 12.29 -15.41 -34.67
CA PRO A 279 13.33 -14.95 -33.74
C PRO A 279 13.33 -13.42 -33.56
N GLU A 280 13.05 -12.66 -34.63
CA GLU A 280 12.98 -11.20 -34.58
C GLU A 280 11.83 -10.71 -33.69
N GLU A 281 10.64 -11.31 -33.79
CA GLU A 281 9.50 -10.98 -32.91
C GLU A 281 9.81 -11.32 -31.44
N PHE A 282 10.44 -12.48 -31.20
CA PHE A 282 10.81 -12.90 -29.85
C PHE A 282 11.84 -11.97 -29.21
N VAL A 283 12.88 -11.59 -29.96
CA VAL A 283 13.94 -10.68 -29.50
C VAL A 283 13.41 -9.26 -29.33
N ALA A 284 12.48 -8.82 -30.18
CA ALA A 284 11.85 -7.50 -30.07
C ALA A 284 10.84 -7.41 -28.90
N GLY A 285 10.49 -8.53 -28.26
CA GLY A 285 9.52 -8.57 -27.17
C GLY A 285 8.06 -8.44 -27.61
N THR A 286 7.77 -8.51 -28.92
CA THR A 286 6.41 -8.40 -29.48
C THR A 286 5.71 -9.76 -29.63
N ALA A 287 6.34 -10.83 -29.15
CA ALA A 287 5.84 -12.19 -29.30
C ALA A 287 4.47 -12.44 -28.64
N LEU A 288 4.09 -11.65 -27.63
CA LEU A 288 2.82 -11.81 -26.89
C LEU A 288 1.69 -10.85 -27.33
N ASP A 289 1.89 -10.11 -28.42
CA ASP A 289 0.93 -9.12 -28.95
C ASP A 289 -0.18 -9.78 -29.79
N PHE A 290 -0.89 -10.75 -29.21
CA PHE A 290 -2.03 -11.47 -29.82
C PHE A 290 -3.09 -11.92 -28.81
#